data_AF-A0A961U0P3-F1
#
_entry.id   AF-A0A961U0P3-F1
#
_cell.length_a   1.000
_cell.length_b   1.000
_cell.length_c   1.000
_cell.angle_alpha   90.00
_cell.angle_beta   90.00
_cell.angle_gamma   90.00
#
_symmetry.space_group_name_H-M   'P 1'
#
loop_
_entity.id
_entity.type
_entity.pdbx_description
1 polymer ?
#
loop_
_entity_poly.entity_id
_entity_poly.type
_entity_poly.pdbx_seq_one_letter_code
_entity_poly.pdbx_strand_id
1 'polypeptide(L)'
;MSRYDVIIIGGAIVGSSVAYYLREEGFAGSIAVIERDPQFAHAATTLSMASIRQQFSIPENIRLSMFTLGLFRRLKEEFGADADIGFREGGYLI
;
A
#
# COMPACT_ATOMS: atom_id res chain seq x y z
N MET A 1 -17.56 21.61 -13.37
CA MET A 1 -16.72 20.40 -13.40
C MET A 1 -15.81 20.44 -12.19
N SER A 2 -15.71 19.35 -11.42
CA SER A 2 -14.69 19.24 -10.38
C SER A 2 -13.30 19.15 -11.03
N ARG A 3 -12.31 19.82 -10.43
CA ARG A 3 -10.90 19.78 -10.85
C ARG A 3 -10.09 19.14 -9.74
N TYR A 4 -9.16 18.26 -10.12
CA TYR A 4 -8.21 17.64 -9.21
C TYR A 4 -6.78 17.91 -9.70
N ASP A 5 -5.83 18.07 -8.79
CA ASP A 5 -4.41 18.27 -9.10
C ASP A 5 -3.74 16.92 -9.43
N VAL A 6 -4.15 15.85 -8.75
CA VAL A 6 -3.70 14.47 -9.00
C VAL A 6 -4.92 13.55 -9.11
N ILE A 7 -4.94 12.71 -10.15
CA ILE A 7 -5.95 11.65 -10.32
C ILE A 7 -5.22 10.30 -10.32
N ILE A 8 -5.62 9.40 -9.42
CA ILE A 8 -5.10 8.05 -9.26
C ILE A 8 -6.17 7.07 -9.73
N ILE A 9 -5.84 6.24 -10.72
CA ILE A 9 -6.74 5.21 -11.27
C ILE A 9 -6.36 3.85 -10.70
N GLY A 10 -7.29 3.21 -10.00
CA GLY A 10 -7.08 2.03 -9.18
C GLY A 10 -6.86 2.43 -7.71
N GLY A 11 -7.76 2.03 -6.82
CA GLY A 11 -7.77 2.44 -5.42
C GLY A 11 -7.28 1.38 -4.44
N ALA A 12 -6.95 0.18 -4.91
CA ALA A 12 -6.38 -0.88 -4.07
C ALA A 12 -4.99 -0.50 -3.53
N ILE A 13 -4.19 -1.47 -3.04
CA ILE A 13 -3.02 -1.18 -2.21
C ILE A 13 -2.04 -0.17 -2.81
N VAL A 14 -1.77 -0.25 -4.12
CA VAL A 14 -0.82 0.66 -4.78
C VAL A 14 -1.38 2.08 -4.85
N GLY A 15 -2.62 2.26 -5.32
CA GLY A 15 -3.21 3.59 -5.47
C GLY A 15 -3.49 4.26 -4.12
N SER A 16 -3.98 3.51 -3.15
CA SER A 16 -4.14 4.00 -1.77
C SER A 16 -2.80 4.37 -1.14
N SER A 17 -1.75 3.56 -1.34
CA SER A 17 -0.41 3.87 -0.85
C SER A 17 0.15 5.16 -1.46
N VAL A 18 -0.02 5.35 -2.78
CA VAL A 18 0.39 6.60 -3.45
C VAL A 18 -0.36 7.80 -2.87
N ALA A 19 -1.69 7.71 -2.71
CA ALA A 19 -2.48 8.80 -2.13
C ALA A 19 -2.04 9.15 -0.71
N TYR A 20 -1.77 8.14 0.11
CA TYR A 20 -1.29 8.30 1.48
C TYR A 20 0.10 8.95 1.53
N TYR A 21 1.09 8.43 0.79
CA TYR A 21 2.44 9.00 0.81
C TYR A 21 2.51 10.39 0.16
N LEU A 22 1.66 10.71 -0.81
CA LEU A 22 1.53 12.10 -1.29
C LEU A 22 1.16 13.03 -0.14
N ARG A 23 0.22 12.64 0.73
CA ARG A 23 -0.15 13.44 1.91
C ARG A 23 0.97 13.52 2.92
N GLU A 24 1.65 12.41 3.19
CA GLU A 24 2.76 12.34 4.13
C GLU A 24 3.93 13.23 3.70
N GLU A 25 4.27 13.25 2.41
CA GLU A 25 5.27 14.12 1.79
C GLU A 25 4.80 15.60 1.64
N GLY A 26 3.68 15.97 2.27
CA GLY A 26 3.21 17.36 2.35
C GLY A 26 2.48 17.88 1.12
N PHE A 27 2.06 17.02 0.17
CA PHE A 27 1.23 17.46 -0.94
C PHE A 27 -0.13 17.94 -0.42
N ALA A 28 -0.40 19.24 -0.59
CA ALA A 28 -1.63 19.89 -0.13
C ALA A 28 -2.72 19.97 -1.21
N GLY A 29 -2.42 19.60 -2.46
CA GLY A 29 -3.36 19.67 -3.57
C GLY A 29 -4.52 18.67 -3.46
N SER A 30 -5.47 18.80 -4.36
CA SER A 30 -6.62 17.93 -4.48
C SER A 30 -6.25 16.59 -5.14
N ILE A 31 -6.59 15.48 -4.48
CA ILE A 31 -6.35 14.11 -4.97
C ILE A 31 -7.70 13.44 -5.19
N ALA A 32 -7.92 12.87 -6.38
CA ALA A 32 -9.01 11.94 -6.64
C ALA A 32 -8.45 10.52 -6.79
N VAL A 33 -8.97 9.57 -6.02
CA VAL A 33 -8.72 8.14 -6.20
C VAL A 33 -9.97 7.54 -6.81
N ILE A 34 -9.82 6.89 -7.97
CA ILE A 34 -10.93 6.31 -8.73
C ILE A 34 -10.73 4.80 -8.77
N GLU A 35 -11.64 4.07 -8.13
CA GLU A 35 -11.69 2.61 -8.17
C GLU A 35 -13.01 2.17 -8.80
N ARG A 36 -12.92 1.17 -9.69
CA ARG A 36 -14.09 0.59 -10.35
C ARG A 36 -14.89 -0.30 -9.39
N ASP A 37 -14.21 -1.04 -8.52
CA ASP A 37 -14.81 -1.86 -7.47
C ASP A 37 -14.52 -1.27 -6.08
N PRO A 38 -15.41 -0.43 -5.52
CA PRO A 38 -15.18 0.24 -4.24
C PRO A 38 -15.18 -0.73 -3.04
N GLN A 39 -15.64 -1.97 -3.22
CA GLN A 39 -15.51 -3.01 -2.19
C GLN A 39 -14.16 -3.75 -2.26
N PHE A 40 -13.35 -3.46 -3.29
CA PHE A 40 -12.10 -4.15 -3.61
C PHE A 40 -12.23 -5.67 -3.76
N ALA A 41 -13.44 -6.20 -3.93
CA ALA A 41 -13.71 -7.63 -3.97
C ALA A 41 -12.96 -8.33 -5.12
N HIS A 42 -12.75 -7.61 -6.22
CA HIS A 42 -12.05 -8.11 -7.41
C HIS A 42 -10.66 -7.50 -7.59
N ALA A 43 -10.14 -6.78 -6.58
CA ALA A 43 -8.82 -6.19 -6.65
C ALA A 43 -7.73 -7.28 -6.51
N ALA A 44 -6.63 -7.13 -7.26
CA ALA A 44 -5.48 -8.04 -7.17
C ALA A 44 -4.91 -8.13 -5.74
N THR A 45 -5.01 -7.06 -4.96
CA THR A 45 -4.66 -7.04 -3.53
C THR A 45 -5.46 -8.07 -2.73
N THR A 46 -6.79 -8.03 -2.85
CA THR A 46 -7.73 -8.92 -2.14
C THR A 46 -7.59 -10.37 -2.57
N LEU A 47 -7.34 -10.59 -3.86
CA LEU A 47 -7.19 -11.94 -4.45
C LEU A 47 -5.76 -12.49 -4.34
N SER A 48 -4.84 -11.76 -3.72
CA SER A 48 -3.45 -12.19 -3.58
C SER A 48 -3.31 -13.32 -2.55
N MET A 49 -2.20 -14.06 -2.63
CA MET A 49 -1.83 -15.04 -1.60
C MET A 49 -1.20 -14.38 -0.34
N ALA A 50 -1.26 -13.04 -0.25
CA ALA A 50 -0.78 -12.23 0.88
C ALA A 50 0.69 -12.50 1.31
N SER A 51 1.51 -13.03 0.41
CA SER A 51 2.88 -13.44 0.72
C SER A 51 3.85 -12.27 0.61
N ILE A 52 4.72 -12.09 1.62
CA ILE A 52 5.69 -10.99 1.65
C ILE A 52 7.10 -11.55 1.46
N ARG A 53 7.75 -11.15 0.37
CA ARG A 53 9.09 -11.61 -0.01
C ARG A 53 10.10 -10.47 0.06
N GLN A 54 11.32 -10.76 0.51
CA GLN A 54 12.44 -9.80 0.55
C GLN A 54 13.60 -10.22 -0.39
N GLN A 55 13.66 -11.50 -0.78
CA GLN A 55 14.77 -12.06 -1.55
C GLN A 55 14.61 -11.78 -3.04
N PHE A 56 15.25 -10.74 -3.58
CA PHE A 56 15.22 -10.40 -5.02
C PHE A 56 16.63 -10.29 -5.58
N SER A 57 16.76 -10.37 -6.92
CA SER A 57 18.07 -10.29 -7.59
C SER A 57 18.61 -8.88 -7.73
N ILE A 58 17.76 -7.85 -7.57
CA ILE A 58 18.15 -6.44 -7.70
C ILE A 58 17.94 -5.69 -6.39
N PRO A 59 18.86 -4.77 -6.03
CA PRO A 59 18.82 -4.06 -4.75
C PRO A 59 17.61 -3.13 -4.60
N GLU A 60 17.04 -2.62 -5.69
CA GLU A 60 15.83 -1.78 -5.68
C GLU A 60 14.63 -2.55 -5.11
N ASN A 61 14.41 -3.78 -5.58
CA ASN A 61 13.30 -4.61 -5.11
C ASN A 61 13.49 -5.04 -3.66
N ILE A 62 14.72 -5.34 -3.24
CA ILE A 62 15.03 -5.63 -1.84
C ILE A 62 14.67 -4.41 -0.98
N ARG A 63 15.11 -3.20 -1.39
CA ARG A 63 14.82 -1.96 -0.65
C ARG A 63 13.32 -1.69 -0.55
N LEU A 64 12.57 -1.86 -1.63
CA LEU A 64 11.11 -1.71 -1.64
C LEU A 64 10.44 -2.70 -0.66
N SER A 65 10.84 -3.97 -0.69
CA SER A 65 10.30 -4.97 0.25
C SER A 65 10.64 -4.67 1.70
N MET A 66 11.86 -4.22 1.99
CA MET A 66 12.29 -3.83 3.33
C MET A 66 11.50 -2.62 3.85
N PHE A 67 11.23 -1.65 2.98
CA PHE A 67 10.40 -0.48 3.30
C PHE A 67 8.99 -0.90 3.70
N THR A 68 8.32 -1.71 2.87
CA THR A 68 6.97 -2.20 3.17
C THR A 68 6.92 -3.04 4.45
N LEU A 69 7.91 -3.90 4.67
CA LEU A 69 8.00 -4.68 5.91
C LEU A 69 8.17 -3.78 7.15
N GLY A 70 8.93 -2.69 7.02
CA GLY A 70 9.07 -1.68 8.06
C GLY A 70 7.73 -1.05 8.43
N LEU A 71 6.90 -0.71 7.45
CA LEU A 71 5.54 -0.20 7.66
C LEU A 71 4.66 -1.23 8.37
N PHE A 72 4.66 -2.49 7.91
CA PHE A 72 3.82 -3.53 8.51
C PHE A 72 4.15 -3.80 9.98
N ARG A 73 5.43 -3.72 10.36
CA ARG A 73 5.85 -3.84 11.77
C ARG A 73 5.38 -2.68 12.64
N ARG A 74 5.19 -1.49 12.08
CA ARG A 74 4.73 -0.27 12.78
C ARG A 74 3.30 0.12 12.44
N LEU A 75 2.52 -0.80 11.87
CA LEU A 75 1.21 -0.47 11.29
C LEU A 75 0.27 0.19 12.30
N LYS A 76 0.29 -0.28 13.54
CA LYS A 76 -0.54 0.26 14.64
C LYS A 76 -0.08 1.63 15.13
N GLU A 77 1.22 1.91 15.03
CA GLU A 77 1.79 3.23 15.34
C GLU A 77 1.38 4.23 14.26
N GLU A 78 1.39 3.80 13.00
CA GLU A 78 1.11 4.65 11.84
C GLU A 78 -0.40 4.92 11.64
N PHE A 79 -1.24 3.89 11.76
CA PHE A 79 -2.66 3.95 11.40
C PHE A 79 -3.60 3.76 12.61
N GLY A 80 -3.06 3.67 13.83
CA GLY A 80 -3.82 3.52 15.06
C GLY A 80 -3.99 2.06 15.52
N ALA A 81 -4.46 1.89 16.76
CA ALA A 81 -4.47 0.59 17.45
C ALA A 81 -5.28 -0.51 16.73
N ASP A 82 -6.31 -0.12 15.97
CA ASP A 82 -7.20 -1.01 15.22
C ASP A 82 -6.63 -1.43 13.85
N ALA A 83 -5.46 -0.90 13.46
CA ALA A 83 -4.80 -1.26 12.21
C ALA A 83 -4.19 -2.67 12.33
N ASP A 84 -4.98 -3.68 11.98
CA ASP A 84 -4.58 -5.08 11.93
C ASP A 84 -4.84 -5.68 10.54
N ILE A 85 -3.76 -6.09 9.87
CA ILE A 85 -3.80 -6.75 8.56
C ILE A 85 -3.57 -8.26 8.66
N GLY A 86 -3.59 -8.82 9.87
CA GLY A 86 -3.28 -10.23 10.12
C GLY A 86 -1.82 -10.58 9.85
N PHE A 87 -0.90 -9.61 9.93
CA PHE A 87 0.52 -9.83 9.63
C PHE A 87 1.14 -10.79 10.66
N ARG A 88 1.73 -11.89 10.16
CA ARG A 88 2.49 -12.85 10.94
C ARG A 88 3.84 -13.08 10.29
N GLU A 89 4.90 -12.75 11.03
CA GLU A 89 6.26 -12.87 10.52
C GLU A 89 6.77 -14.31 10.70
N GLY A 90 6.88 -15.05 9.58
CA GLY A 90 7.36 -16.45 9.55
C GLY A 90 8.57 -16.69 8.65
N GLY A 91 9.14 -15.64 8.06
CA GLY A 91 10.15 -15.75 7.01
C GLY A 91 9.55 -16.17 5.65
N TYR A 92 10.42 -16.35 4.65
CA TYR A 92 10.04 -16.77 3.31
C TYR A 92 11.14 -17.69 2.75
N LEU A 93 10.80 -18.96 2.52
CA LEU A 93 11.71 -19.94 1.93
C LEU A 93 11.37 -20.12 0.45
N ILE A 94 12.39 -20.09 -0.40
CA ILE A 94 12.34 -20.30 -1.85
C ILE A 94 13.19 -21.50 -2.23
#